data_AF-A0A660V123-F1
#
_entry.id   AF-A0A660V123-F1
#
_cell.length_a   1.000
_cell.length_b   1.000
_cell.length_c   1.000
_cell.angle_alpha   90.00
_cell.angle_beta   90.00
_cell.angle_gamma   90.00
#
_symmetry.space_group_name_H-M   'P 1'
#
loop_
_entity.id
_entity.type
_entity.pdbx_description
1 polymer ?
#
loop_
_entity_poly.entity_id
_entity_poly.type
_entity_poly.pdbx_seq_one_letter_code
_entity_poly.pdbx_strand_id
1 'polypeptide(L)' 'MKQVVVVGGGIAGLTAAATLRRLQILTTILERGDTGGIMRNLHLQFPDDACGACRLVTSLSTSCLRLAP' A
#
# COMPACT_ATOMS: atom_id res chain seq x y z
N MET A 1 23.25 5.34 -5.78
CA MET A 1 22.12 4.88 -4.94
C MET A 1 20.93 4.60 -5.85
N LYS A 2 20.17 3.52 -5.64
CA LYS A 2 18.98 3.19 -6.46
C LYS A 2 17.72 3.76 -5.81
N GLN A 3 16.94 4.49 -6.59
CA GLN A 3 15.63 5.03 -6.19
C GLN A 3 14.56 4.40 -7.07
N VAL A 4 13.48 3.93 -6.45
CA VAL A 4 12.37 3.26 -7.14
C VAL A 4 11.10 4.08 -6.98
N VAL A 5 10.36 4.21 -8.07
CA VAL A 5 9.03 4.81 -8.05
C VAL A 5 8.01 3.71 -8.30
N VAL A 6 7.01 3.61 -7.44
CA VAL A 6 5.87 2.72 -7.59
C VAL A 6 4.67 3.55 -8.03
N VAL A 7 4.11 3.24 -9.20
CA VAL A 7 2.91 3.91 -9.70
C VAL A 7 1.69 3.07 -9.32
N GLY A 8 0.78 3.67 -8.57
CA GLY A 8 -0.41 3.04 -8.01
C GLY A 8 -0.26 2.68 -6.52
N GLY A 9 -1.06 3.33 -5.69
CA GLY A 9 -1.22 3.09 -4.26
C GLY A 9 -2.25 2.01 -3.94
N GLY A 10 -2.50 1.05 -4.82
CA GLY A 10 -3.30 -0.15 -4.48
C GLY A 10 -2.58 -1.08 -3.50
N ILE A 11 -3.24 -2.16 -3.06
CA ILE A 11 -2.62 -3.16 -2.16
C ILE A 11 -1.31 -3.72 -2.73
N ALA A 12 -1.26 -3.94 -4.05
CA ALA A 12 -0.07 -4.45 -4.72
C ALA A 12 1.10 -3.45 -4.66
N GLY A 13 0.84 -2.18 -5.01
CA GLY A 13 1.87 -1.14 -4.99
C GLY A 13 2.37 -0.81 -3.58
N LEU A 14 1.47 -0.75 -2.60
CA LEU A 14 1.83 -0.58 -1.19
C LEU A 14 2.70 -1.74 -0.68
N THR A 15 2.36 -2.98 -1.01
CA THR A 15 3.13 -4.15 -0.61
C THR A 15 4.52 -4.17 -1.27
N ALA A 16 4.59 -3.82 -2.56
CA ALA A 16 5.86 -3.69 -3.27
C ALA A 16 6.74 -2.60 -2.62
N ALA A 17 6.17 -1.43 -2.33
CA ALA A 17 6.88 -0.33 -1.70
C ALA A 17 7.36 -0.67 -0.28
N ALA A 18 6.54 -1.35 0.52
CA ALA A 18 6.92 -1.84 1.85
C ALA A 18 8.10 -2.84 1.77
N THR A 19 8.07 -3.74 0.79
CA THR A 19 9.15 -4.72 0.56
C THR A 19 10.45 -4.01 0.18
N LEU A 20 10.40 -3.06 -0.75
CA LEU A 20 11.56 -2.26 -1.14
C LEU A 20 12.12 -1.45 0.04
N ARG A 21 11.24 -0.90 0.89
CA ARG A 21 11.64 -0.17 2.10
C ARG A 21 12.34 -1.08 3.12
N ARG A 22 11.88 -2.32 3.30
CA ARG A 22 12.56 -3.33 4.15
C ARG A 22 13.96 -3.68 3.64
N LEU A 23 14.18 -3.59 2.33
CA LEU A 23 15.50 -3.75 1.70
C LEU A 23 16.34 -2.45 1.72
N GLN A 24 15.91 -1.43 2.45
CA GLN A 24 16.56 -0.11 2.53
C GLN A 24 16.68 0.61 1.18
N ILE A 25 15.82 0.30 0.21
CA ILE A 25 15.76 1.00 -1.08
C ILE A 25 14.84 2.23 -0.94
N LEU A 26 15.33 3.38 -1.39
CA LEU A 26 14.56 4.62 -1.39
C LEU A 26 13.40 4.47 -2.37
N THR A 27 12.17 4.53 -1.85
CA THR A 27 10.95 4.25 -2.63
C THR A 27 9.93 5.35 -2.46
N THR A 28 9.33 5.79 -3.56
CA THR A 28 8.25 6.79 -3.60
C THR A 28 7.04 6.17 -4.29
N ILE A 29 5.84 6.42 -3.77
CA ILE A 29 4.58 5.99 -4.38
C ILE A 29 3.93 7.19 -5.06
N LEU A 30 3.48 7.01 -6.29
CA LEU A 30 2.63 7.98 -7.00
C LEU A 30 1.24 7.39 -7.16
N GLU A 31 0.23 8.04 -6.58
CA GLU A 31 -1.18 7.66 -6.67
C GLU A 31 -1.99 8.87 -7.12
N ARG A 32 -3.03 8.63 -7.92
CA ARG A 32 -3.86 9.70 -8.51
C ARG A 32 -4.88 10.25 -7.51
N GLY A 33 -5.30 9.47 -6.52
CA GLY A 33 -6.25 9.89 -5.48
C GLY A 33 -5.85 9.36 -4.10
N ASP A 34 -6.83 8.94 -3.29
CA ASP A 34 -6.49 8.30 -2.01
C ASP A 34 -5.76 6.98 -2.25
N THR A 35 -5.18 6.43 -1.19
CA THR A 35 -4.47 5.14 -1.23
C THR A 35 -5.44 3.97 -1.02
N GLY A 36 -5.05 2.74 -1.41
CA GLY A 36 -5.81 1.50 -1.21
C GLY A 36 -6.46 0.89 -2.45
N GLY A 37 -6.42 1.56 -3.61
CA GLY A 37 -7.01 1.08 -4.86
C GLY A 37 -8.47 0.63 -4.73
N ILE A 38 -8.87 -0.39 -5.51
CA ILE A 38 -10.24 -0.95 -5.49
C ILE A 38 -10.63 -1.57 -4.15
N MET A 39 -9.64 -2.02 -3.38
CA MET A 39 -9.85 -2.70 -2.11
C MET A 39 -10.50 -1.78 -1.06
N ARG A 40 -10.38 -0.46 -1.21
CA ARG A 40 -11.10 0.52 -0.38
C ARG A 40 -12.63 0.46 -0.55
N ASN A 41 -13.10 -0.03 -1.71
CA ASN A 41 -14.51 -0.13 -2.05
C ASN A 41 -15.11 -1.49 -1.62
N LEU A 42 -14.28 -2.40 -1.11
CA LEU A 42 -14.73 -3.71 -0.64
C LEU A 42 -14.95 -3.67 0.87
N HIS A 43 -16.21 -3.73 1.29
CA HIS A 43 -16.57 -3.89 2.69
C HIS A 43 -16.10 -5.24 3.24
N LEU A 44 -16.25 -6.31 2.45
CA LEU A 44 -15.91 -7.67 2.83
C LEU A 44 -14.97 -8.28 1.78
N GLN A 45 -14.04 -9.11 2.23
CA GLN A 45 -13.15 -9.89 1.38
C GLN A 45 -13.28 -11.38 1.68
N PHE A 46 -13.53 -12.16 0.64
CA PHE A 46 -13.42 -13.62 0.68
C PHE A 46 -11.99 -14.03 1.08
N PRO A 47 -11.76 -15.17 1.78
CA PRO A 47 -12.70 -16.24 2.13
C PRO A 47 -13.50 -16.06 3.41
N ASP A 48 -13.10 -15.14 4.27
CA ASP A 48 -13.61 -15.03 5.65
C ASP A 48 -14.56 -13.84 5.85
N ASP A 49 -14.93 -13.16 4.76
CA ASP A 49 -15.68 -11.91 4.76
C ASP A 49 -15.07 -10.86 5.70
N ALA A 50 -13.74 -10.86 5.83
CA ALA A 50 -13.06 -9.86 6.66
C ALA A 50 -13.20 -8.46 6.06
N CYS A 51 -13.23 -7.45 6.94
CA CYS A 51 -13.31 -6.05 6.54
C CYS A 51 -12.14 -5.68 5.61
N GLY A 52 -12.45 -5.33 4.36
CA GLY A 52 -11.43 -5.10 3.34
C GLY A 52 -10.57 -3.86 3.59
N ALA A 53 -11.23 -2.74 3.92
CA ALA A 53 -10.55 -1.51 4.31
C ALA A 53 -9.72 -1.68 5.59
N CYS A 54 -10.17 -2.50 6.55
CA CYS A 54 -9.46 -2.74 7.79
C CYS A 54 -8.12 -3.47 7.54
N ARG A 55 -8.09 -4.44 6.62
CA ARG A 55 -6.84 -5.13 6.23
C ARG A 55 -5.86 -4.19 5.50
N LEU A 56 -6.38 -3.26 4.69
CA LEU A 56 -5.57 -2.19 4.10
C LEU A 56 -4.92 -1.32 5.18
N VAL A 57 -5.70 -0.77 6.09
CA VAL A 57 -5.20 0.14 7.13
C VAL A 57 -4.13 -0.53 7.98
N THR A 58 -4.29 -1.81 8.35
CA THR A 58 -3.22 -2.54 9.04
C THR A 58 -1.95 -2.62 8.19
N SER A 59 -2.06 -2.93 6.88
CA SER A 59 -0.90 -2.99 5.99
C SER A 59 -0.20 -1.63 5.87
N LEU A 60 -0.95 -0.53 5.74
CA LEU A 60 -0.39 0.83 5.66
C LEU A 60 0.20 1.32 7.00
N SER A 61 -0.48 1.10 8.13
CA SER A 61 -0.04 1.56 9.46
C SER A 61 1.16 0.77 10.00
N THR A 62 1.25 -0.53 9.68
CA THR A 62 2.38 -1.37 10.12
C THR A 62 3.61 -1.20 9.25
N SER A 63 3.41 -0.77 7.99
CA SER A 63 4.50 -0.43 7.10
C SER A 63 4.97 0.97 7.44
N CYS A 64 6.23 1.15 7.81
CA CYS A 64 6.87 2.46 7.94
C CYS A 64 7.07 3.12 6.55
N LEU A 65 5.99 3.20 5.77
CA LEU A 65 5.87 3.92 4.52
C LEU A 65 5.63 5.37 4.90
N ARG A 66 6.66 6.21 4.74
CA ARG A 66 6.41 7.64 4.60
C ARG A 66 5.73 7.83 3.25
N LEU A 67 4.41 7.87 3.24
CA LEU A 67 3.71 8.43 2.10
C LEU A 67 4.14 9.89 2.02
N ALA A 68 4.70 10.28 0.87
CA ALA A 68 4.92 11.69 0.60
C ALA A 68 3.56 12.41 0.66
N PRO A 69 3.53 13.68 1.12
CA PRO A 69 2.32 14.49 1.07
C PRO A 69 1.82 14.67 -0.37
#